data_AF-W2RM44-F1
#
_entry.id   AF-W2RM44-F1
#
_cell.length_a   1.000
_cell.length_b   1.000
_cell.length_c   1.000
_cell.angle_alpha   90.00
_cell.angle_beta   90.00
_cell.angle_gamma   90.00
#
_symmetry.space_group_name_H-M   'P 1'
#
loop_
_entity.id
_entity.type
_entity.pdbx_description
1 polymer ?
#
loop_
_entity_poly.entity_id
_entity_poly.type
_entity_poly.pdbx_seq_one_letter_code
_entity_poly.pdbx_strand_id
1 'polypeptide(L)'
;MTYDLNPGRFPDDKAKVIFAASYLKDAAFGWFEPYLTDHYENGVGSRDKTKRLIESFSEFETELRMVFGTVDEGRTAAREIQQILPQQEQ
;
A
#
# COMPACT_ATOMS: atom_id res chain seq x y z
N MET A 1 -7.82 -16.76 -1.38
CA MET A 1 -7.35 -16.07 -0.17
C MET A 1 -8.17 -14.80 -0.05
N THR A 2 -9.20 -14.81 0.79
CA THR A 2 -10.13 -13.69 0.94
C THR A 2 -9.72 -12.92 2.18
N TYR A 3 -9.12 -11.74 2.00
CA TYR A 3 -8.85 -10.82 3.11
C TYR A 3 -10.18 -10.15 3.48
N ASP A 4 -10.96 -10.84 4.31
CA ASP A 4 -12.19 -10.32 4.92
C ASP A 4 -11.80 -9.37 6.06
N LEU A 5 -11.35 -8.16 5.71
CA LEU A 5 -11.13 -7.10 6.69
C LEU A 5 -12.47 -6.40 6.96
N ASN A 6 -13.31 -7.07 7.74
CA ASN A 6 -14.45 -6.52 8.48
C ASN A 6 -15.50 -5.75 7.62
N PRO A 7 -16.45 -6.45 6.96
CA PRO A 7 -17.48 -5.84 6.10
C PRO A 7 -18.43 -4.87 6.83
N GLY A 8 -18.38 -4.78 8.16
CA GLY A 8 -19.21 -3.87 8.95
C GLY A 8 -18.63 -2.47 9.21
N ARG A 9 -17.36 -2.19 8.87
CA ARG A 9 -16.69 -0.93 9.27
C ARG A 9 -16.48 0.07 8.14
N PHE A 10 -16.53 -0.36 6.88
CA PHE A 10 -16.35 0.53 5.73
C PHE A 10 -17.40 0.24 4.66
N PRO A 11 -18.25 1.21 4.32
CA PRO A 11 -19.34 1.02 3.34
C PRO A 11 -18.85 0.92 1.90
N ASP A 12 -17.63 1.38 1.61
CA ASP A 12 -17.04 1.41 0.27
C ASP A 12 -15.51 1.38 0.34
N ASP A 13 -14.85 0.94 -0.73
CA ASP A 13 -13.40 0.89 -0.85
C ASP A 13 -12.76 2.27 -0.69
N LYS A 14 -13.44 3.33 -1.11
CA LYS A 14 -13.04 4.71 -0.86
C LYS A 14 -12.87 5.03 0.61
N ALA A 15 -13.81 4.57 1.44
CA ALA A 15 -13.72 4.79 2.88
C ALA A 15 -12.51 4.06 3.50
N LYS A 16 -12.15 2.88 2.97
CA LYS A 16 -10.95 2.15 3.39
C LYS A 16 -9.68 2.90 2.99
N VAL A 17 -9.61 3.44 1.77
CA VAL A 17 -8.45 4.21 1.30
C VAL A 17 -8.26 5.47 2.14
N ILE A 18 -9.31 6.25 2.37
CA ILE A 18 -9.23 7.47 3.18
C ILE A 18 -8.85 7.14 4.63
N PHE A 19 -9.39 6.05 5.18
CA PHE A 19 -8.99 5.59 6.51
C PHE A 19 -7.53 5.15 6.55
N ALA A 20 -7.05 4.37 5.58
CA ALA A 20 -5.65 3.96 5.50
C ALA A 20 -4.71 5.17 5.30
N ALA A 21 -5.13 6.14 4.49
CA ALA A 21 -4.42 7.39 4.28
C ALA A 21 -4.21 8.17 5.60
N SER A 22 -5.15 8.09 6.54
CA SER A 22 -5.02 8.72 7.86
C SER A 22 -3.91 8.12 8.74
N TYR A 23 -3.46 6.90 8.43
CA TYR A 23 -2.31 6.27 9.09
C TYR A 23 -0.98 6.56 8.40
N LEU A 24 -0.97 7.11 7.18
CA LEU A 24 0.25 7.48 6.49
C LEU A 24 0.91 8.66 7.23
N LYS A 25 2.23 8.62 7.34
CA LYS A 25 3.04 9.65 7.99
C LYS A 25 4.24 10.01 7.14
N ASP A 26 4.78 11.20 7.37
CA ASP A 26 6.02 11.69 6.76
C ASP A 26 6.03 11.47 5.24
N ALA A 27 7.01 10.71 4.73
CA ALA A 27 7.19 10.45 3.30
C ALA A 27 5.99 9.76 2.65
N ALA A 28 5.30 8.88 3.38
CA ALA A 28 4.14 8.16 2.85
C ALA A 28 2.92 9.08 2.72
N PHE A 29 2.72 9.99 3.67
CA PHE A 29 1.68 11.01 3.55
C PHE A 29 2.02 11.99 2.42
N GLY A 30 3.26 12.49 2.35
CA GLY A 30 3.68 13.41 1.29
C GLY A 30 3.55 12.82 -0.12
N TRP A 31 3.71 11.51 -0.28
CA TRP A 31 3.43 10.82 -1.55
C TRP A 31 1.93 10.78 -1.88
N PHE A 32 1.07 10.56 -0.88
CA PHE A 32 -0.37 10.37 -1.10
C PHE A 32 -1.18 11.68 -1.10
N GLU A 33 -0.70 12.71 -0.41
CA GLU A 33 -1.31 14.04 -0.30
C GLU A 33 -1.76 14.63 -1.65
N PRO A 34 -0.94 14.67 -2.73
CA PRO A 34 -1.38 15.28 -3.99
C PRO A 34 -2.58 14.56 -4.63
N TYR A 35 -2.76 13.27 -4.37
CA TYR A 35 -3.93 12.52 -4.84
C TYR A 35 -5.17 12.83 -3.98
N LEU A 36 -5.01 12.98 -2.67
CA LEU A 36 -6.09 13.45 -1.80
C LEU A 36 -6.55 14.86 -2.18
N THR A 37 -5.60 15.77 -2.38
CA THR A 37 -5.86 17.15 -2.78
C THR A 37 -6.60 17.20 -4.12
N ASP A 38 -6.12 16.48 -5.14
CA ASP A 38 -6.81 16.38 -6.43
C ASP A 38 -8.23 15.83 -6.29
N HIS A 39 -8.44 14.81 -5.44
CA HIS A 39 -9.76 14.24 -5.18
C HIS A 39 -10.74 15.26 -4.56
N TYR A 40 -10.30 16.01 -3.54
CA TYR A 40 -11.16 16.96 -2.84
C TYR A 40 -11.40 18.25 -3.64
N GLU A 41 -10.42 18.72 -4.42
CA GLU A 41 -10.55 19.96 -5.20
C GLU A 41 -11.29 19.74 -6.53
N ASN A 42 -11.01 18.63 -7.22
CA ASN A 42 -11.54 18.40 -8.57
C ASN A 42 -12.69 17.40 -8.60
N GLY A 43 -12.86 16.54 -7.59
CA GLY A 43 -13.97 15.59 -7.51
C GLY A 43 -14.08 14.72 -8.77
N VAL A 44 -15.15 14.90 -9.55
CA VAL A 44 -15.36 14.19 -10.83
C VAL A 44 -14.33 14.61 -11.91
N GLY A 45 -13.75 15.80 -11.81
CA GLY A 45 -12.67 16.29 -12.66
C GLY A 45 -11.27 15.80 -12.28
N SER A 46 -11.15 15.01 -11.19
CA SER A 46 -9.86 14.47 -10.75
C SER A 46 -9.20 13.62 -11.83
N ARG A 47 -7.87 13.52 -11.77
CA ARG A 47 -7.09 12.69 -12.68
C ARG A 47 -7.52 11.22 -12.58
N ASP A 48 -7.47 10.49 -13.69
CA ASP A 48 -7.85 9.06 -13.71
C ASP A 48 -7.02 8.22 -12.75
N LYS A 49 -5.75 8.60 -12.51
CA LYS A 49 -4.89 7.93 -11.53
C LYS A 49 -5.39 8.17 -10.10
N THR A 50 -5.77 9.41 -9.77
CA THR A 50 -6.36 9.76 -8.47
C THR A 50 -7.66 9.00 -8.22
N LYS A 51 -8.55 8.96 -9.21
CA LYS A 51 -9.81 8.20 -9.13
C LYS A 51 -9.55 6.74 -8.84
N ARG A 52 -8.66 6.10 -9.60
CA ARG A 52 -8.30 4.68 -9.38
C ARG A 52 -7.74 4.42 -7.98
N LEU A 53 -6.81 5.25 -7.53
CA LEU A 53 -6.20 5.12 -6.20
C LEU A 53 -7.19 5.35 -5.07
N ILE A 54 -8.15 6.26 -5.23
CA ILE A 54 -9.12 6.60 -4.17
C ILE A 54 -10.30 5.63 -4.17
N GLU A 55 -10.71 5.10 -5.33
CA GLU A 55 -11.91 4.27 -5.46
C GLU A 55 -11.63 2.76 -5.37
N SER A 56 -10.36 2.35 -5.40
CA SER A 56 -9.97 0.95 -5.25
C SER A 56 -8.89 0.78 -4.19
N PHE A 57 -9.23 0.07 -3.11
CA PHE A 57 -8.26 -0.22 -2.07
C PHE A 57 -7.13 -1.12 -2.56
N SER A 58 -7.42 -2.05 -3.48
CA SER A 58 -6.41 -2.95 -4.07
C SER A 58 -5.37 -2.19 -4.89
N GLU A 59 -5.78 -1.19 -5.67
CA GLU A 59 -4.87 -0.36 -6.46
C GLU A 59 -4.02 0.53 -5.55
N PHE A 60 -4.64 1.10 -4.52
CA PHE A 60 -3.94 1.86 -3.49
C PHE A 60 -2.86 1.02 -2.79
N GLU A 61 -3.21 -0.18 -2.31
CA GLU A 61 -2.25 -1.08 -1.63
C GLU A 61 -1.10 -1.47 -2.56
N THR A 62 -1.41 -1.77 -3.82
CA THR A 62 -0.41 -2.17 -4.82
C THR A 62 0.57 -1.04 -5.10
N GLU A 63 0.09 0.18 -5.32
CA GLU A 63 0.95 1.34 -5.55
C GLU A 63 1.73 1.72 -4.28
N LEU A 64 1.11 1.66 -3.10
CA LEU A 64 1.78 1.89 -1.82
C LEU A 64 2.93 0.89 -1.63
N ARG A 65 2.73 -0.38 -1.96
CA ARG A 65 3.77 -1.43 -1.90
C ARG A 65 4.83 -1.26 -2.98
N MET A 66 4.51 -0.72 -4.15
CA MET A 66 5.53 -0.43 -5.16
C MET A 66 6.41 0.76 -4.78
N VAL A 67 5.85 1.78 -4.12
CA VAL A 67 6.57 3.00 -3.75
C VAL A 67 7.35 2.83 -2.44
N PHE A 68 6.77 2.17 -1.44
CA PHE A 68 7.35 2.01 -0.10
C PHE A 68 7.65 0.57 0.29
N GLY A 69 7.19 -0.41 -0.47
CA GLY A 69 7.55 -1.80 -0.25
C GLY A 69 8.97 -2.04 -0.72
N THR A 70 9.91 -2.06 0.21
CA THR A 70 11.20 -2.73 -0.01
C THR A 70 10.90 -4.16 -0.47
N VAL A 71 11.47 -4.53 -1.62
CA VAL A 71 11.52 -5.90 -2.14
C VAL A 71 12.17 -6.81 -1.11
N ASP A 72 11.44 -7.29 -0.09
CA ASP A 72 12.09 -8.09 0.94
C ASP A 72 11.19 -9.01 1.79
N GLU A 73 9.96 -9.33 1.36
CA GLU A 73 9.27 -10.50 1.95
C GLU A 73 9.86 -11.82 1.45
N GLY A 74 10.60 -11.83 0.33
CA GLY A 74 11.26 -13.03 -0.21
C GLY A 74 12.79 -13.06 -0.10
N ARG A 75 13.46 -11.91 -0.02
CA ARG A 75 14.95 -11.84 -0.06
C ARG A 75 15.61 -11.97 1.31
N THR A 76 14.95 -11.54 2.37
CA THR A 76 15.43 -11.65 3.75
C THR A 76 15.35 -13.10 4.16
N ALA A 77 14.28 -13.82 3.78
CA ALA A 77 14.22 -15.27 3.95
C ALA A 77 15.34 -16.01 3.21
N ALA A 78 15.69 -15.58 1.99
CA ALA A 78 16.78 -16.20 1.22
C ALA A 78 18.19 -15.87 1.76
N ARG A 79 18.41 -14.65 2.28
CA ARG A 79 19.69 -14.25 2.90
C ARG A 79 19.91 -14.91 4.25
N GLU A 80 18.86 -15.07 5.05
CA GLU A 80 18.94 -15.77 6.34
C GLU A 80 19.25 -17.26 6.14
N ILE A 81 18.70 -17.94 5.12
CA ILE A 81 19.00 -19.36 4.87
C ILE A 81 20.45 -19.56 4.39
N GLN A 82 21.04 -18.61 3.66
CA GLN A 82 22.44 -18.70 3.22
C GLN A 82 23.46 -18.46 4.35
N GLN A 83 23.06 -17.88 5.49
CA GLN A 83 23.92 -17.71 6.66
C GLN A 83 24.00 -18.97 7.55
N ILE A 84 23.17 -19.98 7.31
CA ILE A 84 23.07 -21.21 8.13
C ILE A 84 23.61 -22.45 7.40
N LEU A 85 24.42 -22.30 6.36
CA LEU A 85 25.26 -23.40 5.87
C LEU A 85 26.63 -23.28 6.56
N PRO A 86 26.82 -23.82 7.78
CA PRO A 86 28.15 -24.07 8.27
C PRO A 86 28.80 -25.03 7.27
N GLN A 87 29.93 -24.59 6.72
CA GLN A 87 30.89 -25.43 6.06
C GLN A 87 31.17 -26.61 7.01
N GLN A 88 30.62 -27.79 6.71
CA GLN A 88 31.16 -29.02 7.26
C GLN A 88 32.49 -29.23 6.52
N GLU A 89 33.51 -28.63 7.12
CA GLU A 89 34.92 -28.79 6.85
C GLU A 89 35.28 -30.28 6.76
N GLN A 90 36.08 -30.62 5.75
CA GLN A 90 36.57 -31.97 5.44
C GLN A 90 37.48 -32.52 6.53
#